data_AF-A0A2W0C4M1-F1
#
_entry.id   AF-A0A2W0C4M1-F1
#
_cell.length_a   1.000
_cell.length_b   1.000
_cell.length_c   1.000
_cell.angle_alpha   90.00
_cell.angle_beta   90.00
_cell.angle_gamma   90.00
#
_symmetry.space_group_name_H-M   'P 1'
#
loop_
_entity.id
_entity.type
_entity.pdbx_description
1 polymer ?
#
loop_
_entity_poly.entity_id
_entity_poly.type
_entity_poly.pdbx_seq_one_letter_code
_entity_poly.pdbx_strand_id
1 'polypeptide(L)' 'MMAEHERPGKILTKTEKMKRMQSAKNEDVEFSAEVADHDDVEAIRRSEAADRRQGRELHE' A
#
# COMPACT_ATOMS: atom_id res chain seq x y z
N MET A 1 -2.65 14.54 36.51
CA MET A 1 -2.09 15.20 35.31
C MET A 1 -2.96 14.80 34.14
N MET A 2 -3.66 15.74 33.50
CA MET A 2 -4.41 15.45 32.29
C MET A 2 -3.42 15.46 31.12
N ALA A 3 -3.30 14.34 30.41
CA ALA A 3 -2.47 14.25 29.22
C ALA A 3 -3.01 15.20 28.17
N GLU A 4 -2.25 16.26 27.85
CA GLU A 4 -2.52 17.17 26.74
C GLU A 4 -2.53 16.35 25.45
N HIS A 5 -3.72 16.01 24.96
CA HIS A 5 -3.87 15.44 23.63
C HIS A 5 -3.61 16.59 22.65
N GLU A 6 -2.38 16.68 22.14
CA GLU A 6 -2.04 17.57 21.05
C GLU A 6 -3.02 17.33 19.90
N ARG A 7 -3.84 18.35 19.60
CA ARG A 7 -4.82 18.27 18.51
C ARG A 7 -4.03 18.19 17.21
N PRO A 8 -4.34 17.23 16.31
CA PRO A 8 -3.56 17.05 15.10
C PRO A 8 -3.78 18.23 14.15
N GLY A 9 -2.83 19.16 14.15
CA GLY A 9 -2.61 20.17 13.11
C GLY A 9 -3.78 21.12 12.79
N LYS A 10 -3.49 22.08 11.91
CA LYS A 10 -4.46 23.07 11.42
C LYS A 10 -5.57 22.35 10.65
N ILE A 11 -6.79 22.34 11.20
CA ILE A 11 -7.98 21.80 10.52
C ILE A 11 -8.32 22.73 9.36
N LEU A 12 -8.12 22.25 8.14
CA LEU A 12 -8.43 23.00 6.92
C LEU A 12 -9.95 23.23 6.82
N THR A 13 -10.33 24.45 6.47
CA THR A 13 -11.71 24.81 6.14
C THR A 13 -12.18 24.05 4.90
N LYS A 14 -13.51 23.94 4.72
CA LYS A 14 -14.10 23.27 3.54
C LYS A 14 -13.50 23.78 2.22
N THR A 15 -13.29 25.10 2.12
CA THR A 15 -12.70 25.77 0.95
C THR A 15 -11.24 25.39 0.75
N GLU A 16 -10.43 25.34 1.82
CA GLU A 16 -9.02 24.94 1.74
C GLU A 16 -8.86 23.46 1.34
N LYS A 17 -9.75 22.59 1.85
CA LYS A 17 -9.79 21.18 1.43
C LYS A 17 -10.11 21.04 -0.06
N MET A 18 -11.07 21.81 -0.57
CA MET A 18 -11.44 21.79 -2.00
C MET A 18 -10.30 22.30 -2.89
N LYS A 19 -9.59 23.37 -2.49
CA LYS A 19 -8.41 23.87 -3.22
C LYS A 19 -7.28 22.83 -3.27
N ARG A 20 -7.03 22.14 -2.15
CA ARG A 20 -6.02 21.08 -2.08
C ARG A 20 -6.39 19.88 -2.94
N MET A 21 -7.68 19.50 -2.97
CA MET A 21 -8.16 18.41 -3.82
C MET A 21 -8.11 18.79 -5.31
N GLN A 22 -8.41 20.04 -5.66
CA GLN A 22 -8.25 20.55 -7.04
C GLN A 22 -6.79 20.57 -7.51
N SER A 23 -5.83 20.73 -6.59
CA SER A 23 -4.41 20.64 -6.90
C SER A 23 -3.87 19.21 -6.97
N ALA A 24 -4.66 18.21 -6.55
CA ALA A 24 -4.27 16.82 -6.73
C ALA A 24 -4.41 16.50 -8.22
N LYS A 25 -3.28 16.25 -8.87
CA LYS A 25 -3.28 15.74 -10.24
C LYS A 25 -3.89 14.33 -10.19
N ASN A 26 -4.97 14.13 -10.92
CA ASN A 26 -5.43 12.79 -11.25
C ASN A 26 -4.48 12.27 -12.33
N GLU A 27 -3.33 11.75 -11.91
CA GLU A 27 -2.48 10.98 -12.80
C GLU A 27 -3.15 9.61 -12.96
N ASP A 28 -3.45 9.24 -14.20
CA ASP A 28 -3.98 7.92 -14.50
C ASP A 28 -2.89 6.90 -14.17
N VAL A 29 -3.05 6.22 -13.03
CA VAL A 29 -2.14 5.16 -12.61
C VAL A 29 -2.57 3.89 -13.34
N GLU A 30 -1.84 3.54 -14.39
CA GLU A 30 -2.04 2.31 -15.13
C GLU A 30 -1.44 1.12 -14.36
N PHE A 31 -2.16 0.00 -14.32
CA PHE A 31 -1.66 -1.23 -13.75
C PHE A 31 -0.63 -1.85 -14.70
N SER A 32 0.60 -2.03 -14.22
CA SER A 32 1.66 -2.77 -14.91
C SER A 32 1.94 -4.07 -14.18
N ALA A 33 1.61 -5.20 -14.81
CA ALA A 33 1.84 -6.54 -14.24
C ALA A 33 3.33 -6.82 -14.03
N GLU A 34 4.18 -6.43 -14.99
CA GLU A 34 5.64 -6.67 -14.92
C GLU A 34 6.29 -5.92 -13.74
N VAL A 35 5.84 -4.69 -13.46
CA VAL A 35 6.36 -3.89 -12.33
C VAL A 35 5.76 -4.37 -11.01
N ALA A 36 4.49 -4.79 -11.00
CA ALA A 36 3.82 -5.30 -9.82
C ALA A 36 4.45 -6.60 -9.30
N ASP A 37 4.77 -7.54 -10.20
CA ASP A 37 5.31 -8.85 -9.80
C ASP A 37 6.77 -8.77 -9.36
N HIS A 38 7.58 -7.90 -9.99
CA HIS A 38 9.03 -7.83 -9.73
C HIS A 38 9.36 -7.27 -8.33
N ASP A 39 8.58 -6.30 -7.86
CA ASP A 39 8.84 -5.62 -6.58
C ASP A 39 8.01 -6.19 -5.41
N ASP A 40 7.12 -7.15 -5.68
CA ASP A 40 6.31 -7.80 -4.66
C ASP A 40 7.10 -8.92 -3.94
N VAL A 41 7.89 -8.50 -2.96
CA VAL A 41 8.63 -9.38 -2.04
C VAL A 41 7.70 -10.33 -1.28
N GLU A 42 6.44 -9.96 -1.06
CA GLU A 42 5.44 -10.81 -0.41
C GLU A 42 5.00 -11.96 -1.34
N ALA A 43 4.79 -11.67 -2.63
CA ALA A 43 4.48 -12.68 -3.64
C ALA A 43 5.58 -13.74 -3.76
N ILE A 44 6.85 -13.33 -3.80
CA ILE A 44 8.01 -14.24 -3.84
C ILE A 44 8.00 -15.16 -2.62
N ARG A 45 7.87 -14.60 -1.41
CA ARG A 45 7.85 -15.39 -0.16
C ARG A 45 6.69 -16.38 -0.12
N ARG A 46 5.53 -15.99 -0.66
CA ARG A 46 4.35 -16.85 -0.73
C ARG A 46 4.54 -17.99 -1.72
N SER A 47 5.19 -17.72 -2.87
CA SER A 47 5.57 -18.73 -3.86
C SER A 47 6.51 -19.76 -3.23
N GLU A 48 7.62 -19.32 -2.65
CA GLU A 48 8.56 -20.25 -2.00
C GLU A 48 7.91 -21.04 -0.87
N ALA A 49 7.01 -20.43 -0.10
CA ALA A 49 6.28 -21.13 0.95
C ALA A 49 5.31 -22.17 0.39
N ALA A 50 4.71 -21.93 -0.78
CA ALA A 50 3.90 -22.91 -1.48
C ALA A 50 4.74 -24.06 -2.04
N ASP A 51 5.87 -23.75 -2.66
CA ASP A 51 6.82 -24.74 -3.18
C ASP A 51 7.37 -25.61 -2.05
N ARG A 52 7.69 -25.03 -0.89
CA ARG A 52 8.10 -25.79 0.31
C ARG A 52 6.99 -26.72 0.82
N ARG A 53 5.71 -26.34 0.67
CA ARG A 53 4.57 -27.20 1.03
C ARG A 53 4.38 -28.32 0.00
N GLN A 54 4.53 -28.02 -1.29
CA GLN A 54 4.33 -28.98 -2.39
C GLN A 54 5.52 -29.93 -2.61
N GLY A 55 6.75 -29.48 -2.38
CA GLY A 55 7.97 -30.28 -2.54
C GLY A 55 8.10 -31.45 -1.57
N ARG A 56 7.20 -31.55 -0.58
CA ARG A 56 7.05 -32.75 0.27
C ARG A 56 6.25 -33.86 -0.41
N GLU A 57 5.55 -33.59 -1.51
CA GLU A 57 4.69 -34.54 -2.23
C GLU A 57 5.32 -35.05 -3.56
N LEU A 58 6.43 -34.47 -4.03
CA LEU A 58 7.10 -34.87 -5.29
C LEU A 58 8.21 -35.94 -5.10
N HIS A 59 8.26 -36.59 -3.95
CA HIS A 59 9.18 -37.69 -3.66
C HIS A 59 8.43 -38.89 -3.03
N GLU A 60 7.38 -39.36 -3.71
CA GLU A 60 6.87 -40.75 -3.65
C GLU A 60 6.54 -41.25 -5.05
#